data_AF-A0A842QIP5-F1
#
_entry.id   AF-A0A842QIP5-F1
#
_cell.length_a   1.000
_cell.length_b   1.000
_cell.length_c   1.000
_cell.angle_alpha   90.00
_cell.angle_beta   90.00
_cell.angle_gamma   90.00
#
_symmetry.space_group_name_H-M   'P 1'
#
loop_
_entity.id
_entity.type
_entity.pdbx_description
1 polymer ?
#
loop_
_entity_poly.entity_id
_entity_poly.type
_entity_poly.pdbx_seq_one_letter_code
_entity_poly.pdbx_strand_id
1 'polypeptide(L)'
;MGKSFDRIGGLLEKIAKSRRPVLDECAETKYMAVQNPEGAQHTYMQLLRTNLLSSDVLDSAKSTCPDEIEKLDKLAKGNRIKQGLVSTLQSLRSRYLDTVLRPAVKQYINGNKESERDVERLYDSALLLDELLEIGHFIERVAGV
;
A
#
# COMPACT_ATOMS: atom_id res chain seq x y z
N MET A 1 -3.52 9.31 -31.07
CA MET A 1 -2.57 8.84 -30.04
C MET A 1 -2.15 9.92 -29.02
N GLY A 2 -2.16 11.23 -29.30
CA GLY A 2 -1.71 12.25 -28.32
C GLY A 2 -2.56 12.41 -27.04
N LYS A 3 -3.89 12.50 -27.16
CA LYS A 3 -4.78 12.85 -26.02
C LYS A 3 -4.77 11.85 -24.84
N SER A 4 -4.45 10.58 -25.09
CA SER A 4 -4.36 9.55 -24.05
C SER A 4 -3.09 9.66 -23.22
N PHE A 5 -1.97 10.00 -23.86
CA PHE A 5 -0.69 10.18 -23.16
C PHE A 5 -0.70 11.44 -22.30
N ASP A 6 -1.31 12.53 -22.77
CA ASP A 6 -1.42 13.77 -21.99
C ASP A 6 -2.26 13.56 -20.72
N ARG A 7 -3.35 12.78 -20.83
CA ARG A 7 -4.21 12.41 -19.69
C ARG A 7 -3.47 11.61 -18.63
N ILE A 8 -2.74 10.57 -19.04
CA ILE A 8 -1.94 9.76 -18.11
C ILE A 8 -0.81 10.60 -17.52
N GLY A 9 -0.16 11.44 -18.33
CA GLY A 9 0.93 12.30 -17.88
C GLY A 9 0.51 13.24 -16.75
N GLY A 10 -0.62 13.95 -16.93
CA GLY A 10 -1.15 14.82 -15.88
C GLY A 10 -1.56 14.07 -14.61
N LEU A 11 -2.16 12.89 -14.75
CA LEU A 11 -2.51 12.02 -13.63
C LEU A 11 -1.26 11.59 -12.83
N LEU A 12 -0.23 11.09 -13.52
CA LEU A 12 1.01 10.66 -12.89
C LEU A 12 1.77 11.81 -12.23
N GLU A 13 1.73 13.01 -12.81
CA GLU A 13 2.36 14.19 -12.21
C GLU A 13 1.71 14.56 -10.87
N LYS A 14 0.38 14.48 -10.78
CA LYS A 14 -0.34 14.72 -9.52
C LYS A 14 -0.01 13.67 -8.46
N ILE A 15 -0.03 12.40 -8.85
CA ILE A 15 0.33 11.29 -7.95
C ILE A 15 1.79 11.42 -7.49
N ALA A 16 2.70 11.87 -8.36
CA ALA A 16 4.10 12.09 -7.99
C ALA A 16 4.26 13.23 -6.96
N LYS A 17 3.34 14.19 -6.93
CA LYS A 17 3.32 15.31 -5.99
C LYS A 17 2.52 15.03 -4.72
N SER A 18 1.86 13.87 -4.62
CA SER A 18 1.06 13.54 -3.44
C SER A 18 1.96 13.34 -2.22
N ARG A 19 1.47 13.80 -1.06
CA ARG A 19 2.19 13.64 0.20
C ARG A 19 2.13 12.18 0.65
N ARG A 20 3.23 11.68 1.20
CA ARG A 20 3.38 10.28 1.64
C ARG A 20 3.68 10.19 3.15
N PRO A 21 2.68 10.46 4.00
CA PRO A 21 2.89 10.53 5.45
C PRO A 21 3.40 9.22 6.04
N VAL A 22 2.97 8.08 5.49
CA VAL A 22 3.45 6.76 5.96
C VAL A 22 4.95 6.60 5.70
N LEU A 23 5.47 7.05 4.56
CA LEU A 23 6.92 7.02 4.28
C LEU A 23 7.71 7.94 5.19
N ASP A 24 7.17 9.13 5.51
CA ASP A 24 7.80 10.05 6.45
C ASP A 24 7.95 9.36 7.83
N GLU A 25 6.86 8.77 8.34
CA GLU A 25 6.86 8.02 9.60
C GLU A 25 7.74 6.76 9.53
N CYS A 26 7.84 6.13 8.36
CA CYS A 26 8.78 5.04 8.12
C CYS A 26 10.22 5.52 8.27
N ALA A 27 10.60 6.65 7.68
CA ALA A 27 11.96 7.16 7.74
C ALA A 27 12.38 7.47 9.19
N GLU A 28 11.51 8.11 9.97
CA GLU A 28 11.72 8.37 11.39
C GLU A 28 11.90 7.07 12.19
N THR A 29 11.04 6.07 11.91
CA THR A 29 11.09 4.79 12.61
C THR A 29 12.37 4.00 12.27
N LYS A 30 12.91 4.10 11.04
CA LYS A 30 14.23 3.52 10.71
C LYS A 30 15.34 4.11 11.55
N TYR A 31 15.32 5.43 11.74
CA TYR A 31 16.33 6.10 12.55
C TYR A 31 16.24 5.66 14.01
N MET A 32 15.02 5.57 14.56
CA MET A 32 14.78 5.07 15.90
C MET A 32 15.29 3.63 16.10
N ALA A 33 15.20 2.77 15.09
CA ALA A 33 15.63 1.37 15.20
C ALA A 33 17.13 1.20 15.51
N VAL A 34 17.97 2.20 15.21
CA VAL A 34 19.40 2.18 15.56
C VAL A 34 19.60 2.23 17.08
N GLN A 35 18.72 2.93 17.80
CA GLN A 35 18.84 3.16 19.24
C GLN A 35 17.84 2.33 20.06
N ASN A 36 16.68 2.03 19.49
CA ASN A 36 15.58 1.32 20.13
C ASN A 36 14.86 0.40 19.11
N PRO A 37 15.43 -0.78 18.81
CA PRO A 37 14.86 -1.71 17.81
C PRO A 37 13.48 -2.23 18.21
N GLU A 38 13.23 -2.45 19.51
CA GLU A 38 11.92 -2.91 20.01
C GLU A 38 10.84 -1.84 19.85
N GLY A 39 11.17 -0.57 20.17
CA GLY A 39 10.29 0.57 19.94
C GLY A 39 9.98 0.77 18.46
N ALA A 40 10.97 0.65 17.59
CA ALA A 40 10.78 0.71 16.14
C ALA A 40 9.87 -0.39 15.61
N GLN A 41 10.03 -1.63 16.11
CA GLN A 41 9.14 -2.72 15.75
C GLN A 41 7.70 -2.43 16.20
N HIS A 42 7.49 -1.87 17.39
CA HIS A 42 6.18 -1.50 17.88
C HIS A 42 5.51 -0.42 17.02
N THR A 43 6.22 0.65 16.71
CA THR A 43 5.73 1.74 15.85
C THR A 43 5.37 1.22 14.47
N TYR A 44 6.23 0.42 13.84
CA TYR A 44 5.93 -0.18 12.54
C TYR A 44 4.71 -1.10 12.56
N MET A 45 4.52 -1.86 13.65
CA MET A 45 3.31 -2.67 13.81
C MET A 45 2.05 -1.84 13.96
N GLN A 46 2.12 -0.70 14.65
CA GLN A 46 1.01 0.24 14.72
C GLN A 46 0.71 0.84 13.35
N LEU A 47 1.74 1.30 12.62
CA LEU A 47 1.58 1.84 11.26
C LEU A 47 0.93 0.82 10.33
N LEU A 48 1.42 -0.42 10.36
CA LEU A 48 0.84 -1.52 9.58
C LEU A 48 -0.63 -1.70 9.93
N ARG A 49 -0.99 -1.81 11.22
CA ARG A 49 -2.38 -2.02 11.66
C ARG A 49 -3.30 -0.89 11.27
N THR A 50 -2.93 0.36 11.55
CA THR A 50 -3.76 1.53 11.27
C THR A 50 -4.03 1.65 9.77
N ASN A 51 -3.01 1.43 8.94
CA ASN A 51 -3.14 1.55 7.49
C ASN A 51 -3.80 0.32 6.83
N LEU A 52 -3.69 -0.88 7.40
CA LEU A 52 -4.39 -2.06 6.87
C LEU A 52 -5.87 -2.10 7.26
N LEU A 53 -6.18 -1.75 8.52
CA LEU A 53 -7.49 -1.98 9.10
C LEU A 53 -8.42 -0.78 8.98
N SER A 54 -7.86 0.43 8.94
CA SER A 54 -8.64 1.68 9.00
C SER A 54 -8.51 2.53 7.75
N SER A 55 -7.77 2.08 6.74
CA SER A 55 -7.63 2.84 5.50
C SER A 55 -8.83 2.61 4.60
N ASP A 56 -9.63 3.67 4.42
CA ASP A 56 -10.64 3.79 3.36
C ASP A 56 -9.98 3.62 1.97
N VAL A 57 -8.68 3.91 1.86
CA VAL A 57 -7.90 3.77 0.64
C VAL A 57 -7.80 2.31 0.20
N LEU A 58 -7.95 1.33 1.11
CA LEU A 58 -7.92 -0.10 0.74
C LEU A 58 -9.31 -0.72 0.51
N ASP A 59 -10.40 0.06 0.52
CA ASP A 59 -11.75 -0.51 0.39
C ASP A 59 -11.99 -1.25 -0.93
N SER A 60 -11.43 -0.75 -2.04
CA SER A 60 -11.46 -1.46 -3.33
C SER A 60 -10.65 -2.77 -3.30
N ALA A 61 -9.61 -2.85 -2.45
CA ALA A 61 -8.85 -4.07 -2.24
C ALA A 61 -9.62 -5.08 -1.37
N LYS A 62 -10.40 -4.62 -0.38
CA LYS A 62 -11.22 -5.46 0.50
C LYS A 62 -12.27 -6.27 -0.27
N SER A 63 -12.92 -5.67 -1.26
CA SER A 63 -13.93 -6.37 -2.07
C SER A 63 -13.32 -7.33 -3.08
N THR A 64 -12.12 -7.03 -3.59
CA THR A 64 -11.52 -7.77 -4.71
C THR A 64 -10.49 -8.81 -4.27
N CYS A 65 -9.88 -8.64 -3.09
CA CYS A 65 -8.87 -9.52 -2.52
C CYS A 65 -9.20 -9.89 -1.05
N PRO A 66 -10.39 -10.45 -0.75
CA PRO A 66 -10.84 -10.68 0.61
C PRO A 66 -9.92 -11.64 1.39
N ASP A 67 -9.42 -12.68 0.72
CA ASP A 67 -8.55 -13.69 1.34
C ASP A 67 -7.22 -13.11 1.83
N GLU A 68 -6.59 -12.26 1.01
CA GLU A 68 -5.35 -11.56 1.38
C GLU A 68 -5.57 -10.59 2.53
N ILE A 69 -6.67 -9.83 2.50
CA ILE A 69 -7.03 -8.90 3.57
C ILE A 69 -7.29 -9.64 4.87
N GLU A 70 -8.04 -10.74 4.85
CA GLU A 70 -8.31 -11.55 6.04
C GLU A 70 -7.01 -12.14 6.62
N LYS A 71 -6.10 -12.62 5.77
CA LYS A 71 -4.78 -13.09 6.20
C LYS A 71 -3.97 -11.95 6.84
N LEU A 72 -3.94 -10.77 6.21
CA LEU A 72 -3.20 -9.63 6.76
C LEU A 72 -3.80 -9.15 8.09
N ASP A 73 -5.12 -9.16 8.25
CA ASP A 73 -5.77 -8.84 9.52
C ASP A 73 -5.36 -9.84 10.63
N LYS A 74 -5.37 -11.14 10.33
CA LYS A 74 -4.91 -12.19 11.28
C LYS A 74 -3.42 -12.06 11.62
N LEU A 75 -2.59 -11.66 10.66
CA LEU A 75 -1.15 -11.43 10.87
C LEU A 75 -0.92 -10.16 11.70
N ALA A 76 -1.64 -9.08 11.40
CA ALA A 76 -1.55 -7.79 12.05
C ALA A 76 -2.05 -7.84 13.50
N LYS A 77 -3.14 -8.57 13.80
CA LYS A 77 -3.66 -8.77 15.17
C LYS A 77 -2.73 -9.58 16.08
N GLY A 78 -1.73 -10.27 15.53
CA GLY A 78 -0.71 -10.96 16.31
C GLY A 78 0.21 -9.99 17.06
N ASN A 79 0.69 -10.38 18.25
CA ASN A 79 1.70 -9.62 19.01
C ASN A 79 3.13 -9.76 18.47
N ARG A 80 3.32 -10.55 17.40
CA ARG A 80 4.60 -10.75 16.73
C ARG A 80 4.36 -10.77 15.24
N ILE A 81 5.33 -10.27 14.48
CA ILE A 81 5.30 -10.40 13.04
C ILE A 81 5.54 -11.86 12.69
N LYS A 82 4.56 -12.41 12.00
CA LYS A 82 4.54 -13.80 11.60
C LYS A 82 5.14 -13.89 10.21
N GLN A 83 5.88 -14.99 10.01
CA GLN A 83 6.34 -15.43 8.70
C GLN A 83 5.20 -15.31 7.68
N GLY A 84 5.49 -14.71 6.53
CA GLY A 84 4.53 -14.56 5.44
C GLY A 84 3.75 -13.24 5.41
N LEU A 85 4.07 -12.26 6.28
CA LEU A 85 3.54 -10.90 6.16
C LEU A 85 3.90 -10.29 4.79
N VAL A 86 5.19 -10.26 4.46
CA VAL A 86 5.67 -9.70 3.18
C VAL A 86 5.08 -10.46 2.00
N SER A 87 5.10 -11.80 2.03
CA SER A 87 4.54 -12.58 0.92
C SER A 87 3.03 -12.34 0.73
N THR A 88 2.28 -12.12 1.81
CA THR A 88 0.85 -11.82 1.73
C THR A 88 0.62 -10.42 1.18
N LEU A 89 1.40 -9.42 1.62
CA LEU A 89 1.36 -8.06 1.07
C LEU A 89 1.74 -8.04 -0.42
N GLN A 90 2.73 -8.82 -0.83
CA GLN A 90 3.13 -8.96 -2.23
C GLN A 90 2.00 -9.57 -3.07
N SER A 91 1.35 -10.63 -2.56
CA SER A 91 0.18 -11.24 -3.22
C SER A 91 -0.96 -10.24 -3.39
N LEU A 92 -1.27 -9.48 -2.33
CA LEU A 92 -2.30 -8.45 -2.34
C LEU A 92 -1.99 -7.38 -3.38
N ARG A 93 -0.76 -6.86 -3.38
CA ARG A 93 -0.30 -5.86 -4.35
C ARG A 93 -0.44 -6.36 -5.77
N SER A 94 0.10 -7.53 -6.08
CA SER A 94 0.05 -8.08 -7.44
C SER A 94 -1.39 -8.25 -7.91
N ARG A 95 -2.27 -8.83 -7.08
CA ARG A 95 -3.69 -8.97 -7.42
C ARG A 95 -4.37 -7.62 -7.61
N TYR A 96 -4.17 -6.68 -6.69
CA TYR A 96 -4.76 -5.34 -6.77
C TYR A 96 -4.37 -4.63 -8.07
N LEU A 97 -3.08 -4.67 -8.45
CA LEU A 97 -2.60 -4.06 -9.68
C LEU A 97 -3.24 -4.69 -10.92
N ASP A 98 -3.40 -6.02 -10.93
CA ASP A 98 -3.90 -6.76 -12.09
C ASP A 98 -5.44 -6.67 -12.23
N THR A 99 -6.18 -6.73 -11.12
CA THR A 99 -7.64 -6.86 -11.13
C THR A 99 -8.38 -5.55 -10.88
N VAL A 100 -7.73 -4.56 -10.26
CA VAL A 100 -8.36 -3.27 -9.91
C VAL A 100 -7.73 -2.13 -10.71
N LEU A 101 -6.45 -1.84 -10.49
CA LEU A 101 -5.83 -0.63 -11.03
C LEU A 101 -5.68 -0.68 -12.56
N ARG A 102 -5.09 -1.76 -13.10
CA ARG A 102 -4.85 -1.88 -14.55
C ARG A 102 -6.15 -1.81 -15.36
N PRO A 103 -7.25 -2.50 -14.97
CA PRO A 103 -8.53 -2.35 -15.66
C PRO A 103 -9.11 -0.94 -15.59
N ALA A 104 -9.07 -0.28 -14.43
CA ALA A 104 -9.60 1.08 -14.26
C ALA A 104 -8.82 2.10 -15.11
N VAL A 105 -7.48 2.02 -15.11
CA VAL A 105 -6.62 2.86 -15.95
C VAL A 105 -6.94 2.66 -17.43
N LYS A 106 -7.13 1.41 -17.89
CA LYS A 106 -7.54 1.14 -19.28
C LYS A 106 -8.89 1.79 -19.61
N GLN A 107 -9.87 1.75 -18.70
CA GLN A 107 -11.17 2.38 -18.92
C GLN A 107 -11.04 3.91 -19.02
N TYR A 108 -10.30 4.52 -18.09
CA TYR A 108 -10.04 5.96 -18.07
C TYR A 108 -9.35 6.46 -19.35
N ILE A 109 -8.30 5.75 -19.80
CA ILE A 109 -7.57 6.08 -21.03
C ILE A 109 -8.50 6.04 -22.25
N ASN A 110 -9.38 5.04 -22.30
CA ASN A 110 -10.34 4.87 -23.38
C ASN A 110 -11.54 5.85 -23.30
N GLY A 111 -11.56 6.75 -22.31
CA GLY A 111 -12.63 7.74 -22.13
C GLY A 111 -13.92 7.17 -21.54
N ASN A 112 -13.87 5.97 -20.96
CA ASN A 112 -15.03 5.27 -20.41
C ASN A 112 -15.08 5.38 -18.88
N LYS A 113 -16.31 5.44 -18.32
CA LYS A 113 -16.77 5.15 -16.94
C LYS A 113 -16.02 5.74 -15.74
N GLU A 114 -14.70 5.58 -15.65
CA GLU A 114 -13.89 5.95 -14.50
C GLU A 114 -13.52 7.44 -14.56
N SER A 115 -13.76 8.15 -13.45
CA SER A 115 -13.32 9.54 -13.32
C SER A 115 -11.84 9.59 -12.97
N GLU A 116 -11.19 10.71 -13.27
CA GLU A 116 -9.78 10.93 -12.90
C GLU A 116 -9.55 10.76 -11.40
N ARG A 117 -10.48 11.27 -10.57
CA ARG A 117 -10.41 11.15 -9.12
C ARG A 117 -10.51 9.71 -8.63
N ASP A 118 -11.31 8.88 -9.29
CA ASP A 118 -11.44 7.48 -8.93
C ASP A 118 -10.12 6.75 -9.22
N VAL A 119 -9.53 7.01 -10.39
CA VAL A 119 -8.22 6.44 -10.75
C VAL A 119 -7.10 6.96 -9.83
N GLU A 120 -7.10 8.25 -9.47
CA GLU A 120 -6.16 8.82 -8.47
C GLU A 120 -6.22 8.04 -7.15
N ARG A 121 -7.43 7.80 -6.62
CA ARG A 121 -7.61 7.01 -5.38
C ARG A 121 -7.09 5.58 -5.50
N LEU A 122 -7.27 4.94 -6.65
CA LEU A 122 -6.75 3.59 -6.86
C LEU A 122 -5.21 3.57 -6.90
N TYR A 123 -4.60 4.63 -7.43
CA TYR A 123 -3.15 4.80 -7.35
C TYR A 123 -2.70 5.02 -5.91
N ASP A 124 -3.40 5.85 -5.13
CA ASP A 124 -3.09 6.03 -3.70
C ASP A 124 -3.13 4.70 -2.94
N SER A 125 -4.08 3.81 -3.25
CA SER A 125 -4.11 2.45 -2.68
C SER A 125 -2.87 1.63 -3.06
N ALA A 126 -2.47 1.67 -4.33
CA ALA A 126 -1.29 0.95 -4.79
C ALA A 126 -0.02 1.47 -4.12
N LEU A 127 0.09 2.78 -3.95
CA LEU A 127 1.20 3.40 -3.24
C LEU A 127 1.21 3.00 -1.76
N LEU A 128 0.06 3.02 -1.09
CA LEU A 128 -0.04 2.57 0.30
C LEU A 128 0.41 1.11 0.45
N LEU A 129 0.08 0.23 -0.50
CA LEU A 129 0.55 -1.15 -0.50
C LEU A 129 2.08 -1.26 -0.64
N ASP A 130 2.71 -0.37 -1.44
CA ASP A 130 4.17 -0.28 -1.54
C ASP A 130 4.80 0.17 -0.22
N GLU A 131 4.18 1.15 0.45
CA GLU A 131 4.64 1.66 1.74
C GLU A 131 4.52 0.59 2.84
N LEU A 132 3.42 -0.17 2.85
CA LEU A 132 3.23 -1.28 3.79
C LEU A 132 4.21 -2.44 3.53
N LEU A 133 4.58 -2.68 2.28
CA LEU A 133 5.62 -3.64 1.93
C LEU A 133 6.99 -3.23 2.47
N GLU A 134 7.31 -1.95 2.38
CA GLU A 134 8.55 -1.41 2.94
C GLU A 134 8.61 -1.60 4.47
N ILE A 135 7.49 -1.33 5.16
CA ILE A 135 7.32 -1.61 6.59
C ILE A 135 7.54 -3.10 6.87
N GLY A 136 6.88 -3.98 6.12
CA GLY A 136 7.01 -5.43 6.27
C GLY A 136 8.45 -5.92 6.11
N HIS A 137 9.14 -5.47 5.06
CA HIS A 137 10.54 -5.80 4.81
C HIS A 137 11.50 -5.25 5.87
N PHE A 138 11.20 -4.06 6.41
CA PHE A 138 12.00 -3.53 7.51
C PHE A 138 11.86 -4.40 8.75
N ILE A 139 10.63 -4.72 9.10
CA ILE A 139 10.31 -5.57 10.24
C ILE A 139 11.03 -6.92 10.15
N GLU A 140 10.96 -7.61 9.01
CA GLU A 140 11.61 -8.92 8.84
C GLU A 140 13.12 -8.82 9.09
N ARG A 141 13.76 -7.77 8.56
CA ARG A 141 15.19 -7.50 8.76
C ARG A 141 15.56 -7.23 10.22
N VAL A 142 14.77 -6.45 10.96
CA VAL A 142 15.07 -6.13 12.37
C VAL A 142 14.74 -7.28 13.32
N ALA A 143 13.69 -8.04 13.03
CA ALA A 143 13.30 -9.19 13.84
C ALA A 143 14.21 -10.42 13.61
N GLY A 144 15.10 -10.39 12.61
CA GLY A 144 15.98 -11.51 12.26
C GLY A 144 15.22 -12.73 11.73
N VAL A 145 14.10 -12.50 11.05
CA VAL A 145 13.23 -13.54 10.46
C VAL A 145 13.52 -13.69 8.98
#